data_AF-A0A1Y3RQ85-F1
#
_entry.id   AF-A0A1Y3RQ85-F1
#
_cell.length_a   1.000
_cell.length_b   1.000
_cell.length_c   1.000
_cell.angle_alpha   90.00
_cell.angle_beta   90.00
_cell.angle_gamma   90.00
#
_symmetry.space_group_name_H-M   'P 1'
#
loop_
_entity.id
_entity.type
_entity.pdbx_description
1 polymer ?
#
loop_
_entity_poly.entity_id
_entity_poly.type
_entity_poly.pdbx_seq_one_letter_code
_entity_poly.pdbx_strand_id
1 'polypeptide(L)'
;MKVVYWRRGTALLSVLGLLLLSGCSGSGQDEYRTVQPDTGPVEYRVEDTGTVTYADNYTIVPTVSGTVTECTFQEGDTVTAGQTLYTIDSDALEDQIVQAQLSVDSAQVALEQTVASLGQAKVSLSQAQAACADLTVVSHASGSVTAVNVHVGDFISSGTPVAQVVDSVNLKLTVPFALEDAKALTPGAAAVISFPGKADTLTGTVVRVYDTPVALSGSRTGVNVEFSFRNPGTLASGSTAMASVNGVMCMEAGTISYTTEQSIYAGQSGQVLTLSIQEGETVTAGQTVLTLKNDSLTNAVDNAQLQVDNAQLQVDAAQVQVDSAQASLDQLTDQREDYTITAPADGVILSRTSKEGDLASAGSPMAVLAQPEALCVHASIDEQYIDRVGTGQSVSITFTTDTGEQRTYTGSVRRVEDTGVTSGGVTDYTVEIALDNTDGLRDGMNVSVSILTEGKENCLRVPAKAVDGDTVQVLRNGKAETVTVETSLWGSEYVEILSGITEEDEVILP
;
A
#
# COMPACT_ATOMS: atom_id res chain seq x y z
N MET A 1 -16.68 -65.11 50.19
CA MET A 1 -17.94 -65.86 50.44
C MET A 1 -17.69 -67.32 50.04
N LYS A 2 -17.91 -68.25 50.96
CA LYS A 2 -17.51 -69.67 50.90
C LYS A 2 -18.29 -70.47 49.85
N VAL A 3 -17.63 -71.40 49.15
CA VAL A 3 -18.22 -72.70 48.78
C VAL A 3 -17.20 -73.81 48.98
N VAL A 4 -17.67 -74.92 49.55
CA VAL A 4 -16.98 -76.02 50.23
C VAL A 4 -17.31 -77.33 49.52
N TYR A 5 -16.25 -78.13 49.25
CA TYR A 5 -16.10 -79.61 49.22
C TYR A 5 -17.13 -80.58 48.58
N TRP A 6 -16.61 -81.55 47.77
CA TRP A 6 -16.54 -83.02 48.03
C TRP A 6 -15.84 -83.72 46.83
N ARG A 7 -14.69 -84.43 46.90
CA ARG A 7 -14.30 -85.75 47.46
C ARG A 7 -14.99 -87.02 46.88
N ARG A 8 -14.19 -87.87 46.20
CA ARG A 8 -14.02 -89.36 46.26
C ARG A 8 -13.43 -89.86 44.91
N GLY A 9 -12.51 -90.82 44.79
CA GLY A 9 -12.10 -91.89 45.71
C GLY A 9 -10.78 -92.58 45.32
N THR A 10 -10.57 -93.72 45.96
CA THR A 10 -9.31 -94.38 46.38
C THR A 10 -8.96 -95.67 45.62
N ALA A 11 -7.67 -95.99 45.51
CA ALA A 11 -7.07 -97.35 45.55
C ALA A 11 -5.54 -97.18 45.75
N LEU A 12 -4.86 -97.48 46.86
CA LEU A 12 -4.68 -98.69 47.69
C LEU A 12 -3.83 -99.78 47.01
N LEU A 13 -2.52 -99.78 47.29
CA LEU A 13 -1.73 -101.01 47.44
C LEU A 13 -0.50 -100.76 48.32
N SER A 14 -0.43 -101.54 49.38
CA SER A 14 0.52 -101.53 50.49
C SER A 14 1.58 -102.62 50.33
N VAL A 15 2.86 -102.32 50.58
CA VAL A 15 3.83 -103.30 51.08
C VAL A 15 4.71 -102.63 52.14
N LEU A 16 4.79 -103.30 53.29
CA LEU A 16 5.49 -102.98 54.52
C LEU A 16 6.88 -103.65 54.49
N GLY A 17 7.94 -102.99 54.99
CA GLY A 17 9.25 -103.65 55.13
C GLY A 17 10.39 -102.84 55.72
N LEU A 18 10.45 -102.81 57.06
CA LEU A 18 11.62 -102.78 57.96
C LEU A 18 12.77 -101.74 57.81
N LEU A 19 12.95 -100.99 58.91
CA LEU A 19 14.17 -100.29 59.33
C LEU A 19 15.43 -101.18 59.32
N LEU A 20 16.54 -100.65 58.79
CA LEU A 20 17.87 -100.71 59.40
C LEU A 20 18.68 -99.46 59.01
N LEU A 21 19.13 -98.73 60.03
CA LEU A 21 20.09 -97.62 59.96
C LEU A 21 21.48 -98.13 59.59
N SER A 22 22.11 -97.54 58.57
CA SER A 22 23.54 -97.19 58.50
C SER A 22 23.80 -96.40 57.21
N GLY A 23 24.32 -95.18 57.36
CA GLY A 23 24.41 -94.19 56.29
C GLY A 23 25.51 -94.41 55.25
N CYS A 24 25.29 -93.78 54.09
CA CYS A 24 26.29 -93.09 53.29
C CYS A 24 25.56 -91.95 52.56
N SER A 25 26.18 -90.78 52.57
CA SER A 25 25.70 -89.50 52.04
C SER A 25 25.38 -89.55 50.55
N GLY A 26 24.22 -89.02 50.16
CA GLY A 26 23.85 -88.69 48.79
C GLY A 26 23.06 -87.38 48.79
N SER A 27 23.75 -86.29 48.44
CA SER A 27 23.29 -84.91 48.38
C SER A 27 22.17 -84.71 47.34
N GLY A 28 21.08 -84.04 47.72
CA GLY A 28 20.23 -83.36 46.75
C GLY A 28 21.04 -82.25 46.08
N GLN A 29 21.13 -82.26 44.75
CA GLN A 29 21.62 -81.11 44.01
C GLN A 29 20.44 -80.17 43.79
N ASP A 30 20.57 -78.94 44.26
CA ASP A 30 19.67 -77.86 43.87
C ASP A 30 19.81 -77.63 42.36
N GLU A 31 18.70 -77.64 41.63
CA GLU A 31 18.68 -77.42 40.18
C GLU A 31 18.65 -75.91 39.92
N TYR A 32 19.79 -75.34 39.53
CA TYR A 32 19.93 -73.92 39.23
C TYR A 32 19.57 -73.62 37.78
N ARG A 33 18.83 -72.53 37.54
CA ARG A 33 18.69 -71.96 36.20
C ARG A 33 19.87 -71.04 35.95
N THR A 34 20.68 -71.35 34.96
CA THR A 34 21.87 -70.55 34.62
C THR A 34 21.75 -69.89 33.24
N VAL A 35 22.51 -68.82 33.05
CA VAL A 35 22.70 -68.12 31.78
C VAL A 35 24.19 -67.83 31.61
N GLN A 36 24.72 -67.99 30.41
CA GLN A 36 26.09 -67.57 30.11
C GLN A 36 26.11 -66.07 29.81
N PRO A 37 27.06 -65.31 30.37
CA PRO A 37 27.32 -63.95 29.93
C PRO A 37 27.63 -63.94 28.44
N ASP A 38 27.01 -63.04 27.70
CA ASP A 38 27.25 -62.84 26.28
C ASP A 38 27.72 -61.41 25.99
N THR A 39 28.30 -61.20 24.81
CA THR A 39 28.59 -59.85 24.32
C THR A 39 27.39 -59.32 23.56
N GLY A 40 26.84 -58.19 23.99
CA GLY A 40 25.74 -57.52 23.30
C GLY A 40 25.40 -56.15 23.88
N PRO A 41 24.33 -55.53 23.40
CA PRO A 41 23.95 -54.20 23.83
C PRO A 41 23.44 -54.20 25.27
N VAL A 42 23.83 -53.18 26.03
CA VAL A 42 23.24 -52.81 27.32
C VAL A 42 22.63 -51.43 27.15
N GLU A 43 21.32 -51.33 27.33
CA GLU A 43 20.55 -50.12 27.08
C GLU A 43 19.66 -49.81 28.28
N TYR A 44 19.61 -48.53 28.67
CA TYR A 44 18.62 -48.02 29.61
C TYR A 44 17.52 -47.29 28.84
N ARG A 45 16.32 -47.86 28.91
CA ARG A 45 15.12 -47.34 28.26
C ARG A 45 14.13 -46.84 29.30
N VAL A 46 13.61 -45.64 29.07
CA VAL A 46 12.47 -45.09 29.81
C VAL A 46 11.22 -45.47 29.04
N GLU A 47 10.31 -46.21 29.68
CA GLU A 47 9.09 -46.70 29.06
C GLU A 47 7.86 -46.03 29.68
N ASP A 48 7.00 -45.49 28.84
CA ASP A 48 5.73 -44.91 29.26
C ASP A 48 4.69 -45.00 28.13
N THR A 49 3.55 -44.35 28.32
CA THR A 49 2.50 -44.22 27.34
C THR A 49 2.45 -42.80 26.78
N GLY A 50 2.04 -42.71 25.52
CA GLY A 50 1.81 -41.45 24.86
C GLY A 50 0.54 -41.46 24.02
N THR A 51 0.17 -40.28 23.54
CA THR A 51 -0.95 -40.10 22.62
C THR A 51 -0.43 -39.51 21.31
N VAL A 52 -0.83 -40.11 20.18
CA VAL A 52 -0.56 -39.57 18.85
C VAL A 52 -1.39 -38.30 18.65
N THR A 53 -0.76 -37.21 18.21
CA THR A 53 -1.44 -35.96 17.88
C THR A 53 -0.73 -35.20 16.76
N TYR A 54 -1.28 -34.08 16.30
CA TYR A 54 -0.63 -33.23 15.31
C TYR A 54 0.27 -32.20 15.99
N ALA A 55 1.54 -32.14 15.58
CA ALA A 55 2.51 -31.18 16.05
C ALA A 55 2.11 -29.74 15.70
N ASP A 56 1.55 -29.55 14.50
CA ASP A 56 1.11 -28.24 14.00
C ASP A 56 -0.40 -28.27 13.69
N ASN A 57 -1.15 -27.46 14.45
CA ASN A 57 -2.56 -27.18 14.19
C ASN A 57 -2.84 -25.68 14.23
N TYR A 58 -3.84 -25.28 13.45
CA TYR A 58 -4.35 -23.92 13.34
C TYR A 58 -5.81 -23.91 13.76
N THR A 59 -6.12 -23.14 14.78
CA THR A 59 -7.52 -22.87 15.14
C THR A 59 -8.02 -21.72 14.29
N ILE A 60 -9.03 -21.99 13.46
CA ILE A 60 -9.69 -20.99 12.63
C ILE A 60 -10.69 -20.24 13.50
N VAL A 61 -10.42 -18.95 13.71
CA VAL A 61 -11.25 -18.02 14.49
C VAL A 61 -11.68 -16.85 13.61
N PRO A 62 -12.95 -16.42 13.68
CA PRO A 62 -13.42 -15.25 12.96
C PRO A 62 -12.98 -13.99 13.70
N THR A 63 -12.63 -12.94 12.97
CA THR A 63 -12.36 -11.59 13.51
C THR A 63 -13.63 -10.75 13.64
N VAL A 64 -14.67 -11.09 12.86
CA VAL A 64 -15.99 -10.47 12.86
C VAL A 64 -17.07 -11.41 13.40
N SER A 65 -18.23 -10.84 13.77
CA SER A 65 -19.39 -11.62 14.19
C SER A 65 -20.51 -11.49 13.17
N GLY A 66 -21.18 -12.59 12.85
CA GLY A 66 -22.24 -12.62 11.84
C GLY A 66 -22.73 -14.05 11.57
N THR A 67 -23.77 -14.19 10.75
CA THR A 67 -24.28 -15.51 10.37
C THR A 67 -23.39 -16.12 9.30
N VAL A 68 -23.02 -17.39 9.44
CA VAL A 68 -22.29 -18.12 8.40
C VAL A 68 -23.25 -18.38 7.23
N THR A 69 -22.95 -17.83 6.06
CA THR A 69 -23.74 -18.01 4.83
C THR A 69 -23.26 -19.17 3.98
N GLU A 70 -21.97 -19.52 4.08
CA GLU A 70 -21.39 -20.63 3.32
C GLU A 70 -20.31 -21.35 4.14
N CYS A 71 -20.29 -22.67 4.03
CA CYS A 71 -19.27 -23.55 4.60
C CYS A 71 -18.98 -24.67 3.59
N THR A 72 -17.84 -24.59 2.89
CA THR A 72 -17.55 -25.40 1.69
C THR A 72 -16.84 -26.73 1.96
N PHE A 73 -16.60 -27.07 3.23
CA PHE A 73 -15.80 -28.23 3.64
C PHE A 73 -16.48 -29.06 4.74
N GLN A 74 -15.96 -30.27 4.92
CA GLN A 74 -16.33 -31.22 5.96
C GLN A 74 -15.10 -31.66 6.76
N GLU A 75 -15.32 -32.28 7.91
CA GLU A 75 -14.24 -32.91 8.69
C GLU A 75 -13.59 -34.03 7.87
N GLY A 76 -12.27 -34.06 7.85
CA GLY A 76 -11.47 -34.97 7.03
C GLY A 76 -11.13 -34.46 5.63
N ASP A 77 -11.72 -33.35 5.17
CA ASP A 77 -11.37 -32.76 3.87
C ASP A 77 -9.96 -32.16 3.90
N THR A 78 -9.23 -32.33 2.80
CA THR A 78 -7.96 -31.64 2.55
C THR A 78 -8.23 -30.27 1.94
N VAL A 79 -7.58 -29.23 2.47
CA VAL A 79 -7.69 -27.85 2.00
C VAL A 79 -6.31 -27.29 1.68
N THR A 80 -6.27 -26.36 0.72
CA THR A 80 -5.04 -25.64 0.36
C THR A 80 -5.00 -24.25 1.01
N ALA A 81 -3.81 -23.72 1.26
CA ALA A 81 -3.61 -22.36 1.75
C ALA A 81 -4.37 -21.34 0.87
N GLY A 82 -5.08 -20.41 1.50
CA GLY A 82 -5.93 -19.42 0.84
C GLY A 82 -7.28 -19.93 0.36
N GLN A 83 -7.59 -21.23 0.47
CA GLN A 83 -8.92 -21.75 0.15
C GLN A 83 -9.97 -21.17 1.10
N THR A 84 -11.07 -20.65 0.55
CA THR A 84 -12.21 -20.18 1.35
C THR A 84 -12.83 -21.33 2.12
N LEU A 85 -12.92 -21.16 3.44
CA LEU A 85 -13.51 -22.10 4.38
C LEU A 85 -14.93 -21.67 4.77
N TYR A 86 -15.06 -20.39 5.17
CA TYR A 86 -16.32 -19.81 5.58
C TYR A 86 -16.56 -18.46 4.93
N THR A 87 -17.82 -18.18 4.63
CA THR A 87 -18.31 -16.85 4.29
C THR A 87 -19.30 -16.41 5.37
N ILE A 88 -19.13 -15.19 5.89
CA ILE A 88 -20.02 -14.58 6.88
C ILE A 88 -20.88 -13.53 6.16
N ASP A 89 -22.14 -13.42 6.57
CA ASP A 89 -23.08 -12.40 6.11
C ASP A 89 -22.50 -10.99 6.31
N SER A 90 -22.27 -10.29 5.20
CA SER A 90 -21.66 -8.96 5.13
C SER A 90 -22.65 -7.89 4.65
N ASP A 91 -23.95 -8.19 4.52
CA ASP A 91 -24.93 -7.26 3.94
C ASP A 91 -24.93 -5.89 4.63
N ALA A 92 -24.86 -5.88 5.97
CA ALA A 92 -24.79 -4.64 6.74
C ALA A 92 -23.49 -3.84 6.52
N LEU A 93 -22.37 -4.53 6.26
CA LEU A 93 -21.10 -3.87 5.93
C LEU A 93 -21.14 -3.32 4.49
N GLU A 94 -21.67 -4.08 3.54
CA GLU A 94 -21.83 -3.63 2.15
C GLU A 94 -22.71 -2.38 2.06
N ASP A 95 -23.81 -2.34 2.81
CA ASP A 95 -24.64 -1.14 2.94
C ASP A 95 -23.85 0.07 3.49
N GLN A 96 -22.96 -0.16 4.46
CA GLN A 96 -22.08 0.88 5.00
C GLN A 96 -21.03 1.34 3.98
N ILE A 97 -20.44 0.42 3.20
CA ILE A 97 -19.51 0.73 2.11
C ILE A 97 -20.20 1.60 1.06
N VAL A 98 -21.43 1.26 0.66
CA VAL A 98 -22.23 2.07 -0.27
C VAL A 98 -22.46 3.47 0.31
N GLN A 99 -22.83 3.58 1.58
CA GLN A 99 -23.05 4.87 2.23
C GLN A 99 -21.76 5.71 2.35
N ALA A 100 -20.62 5.07 2.58
CA ALA A 100 -19.32 5.73 2.62
C ALA A 100 -18.90 6.22 1.23
N GLN A 101 -19.11 5.43 0.18
CA GLN A 101 -18.88 5.85 -1.20
C GLN A 101 -19.74 7.06 -1.56
N LEU A 102 -21.02 7.07 -1.20
CA LEU A 102 -21.88 8.24 -1.41
C LEU A 102 -21.38 9.48 -0.64
N SER A 103 -20.74 9.28 0.52
CA SER A 103 -20.09 10.37 1.26
C SER A 103 -18.86 10.91 0.53
N VAL A 104 -18.06 10.04 -0.11
CA VAL A 104 -16.93 10.45 -0.98
C VAL A 104 -17.44 11.27 -2.15
N ASP A 105 -18.47 10.77 -2.86
CA ASP A 105 -19.05 11.46 -4.02
C ASP A 105 -19.59 12.85 -3.63
N SER A 106 -20.30 12.94 -2.49
CA SER A 106 -20.79 14.21 -1.95
C SER A 106 -19.65 15.19 -1.64
N ALA A 107 -18.57 14.72 -1.01
CA ALA A 107 -17.40 15.53 -0.70
C ALA A 107 -16.67 16.01 -1.97
N GLN A 108 -16.58 15.16 -3.00
CA GLN A 108 -16.00 15.52 -4.30
C GLN A 108 -16.81 16.61 -5.00
N VAL A 109 -18.14 16.50 -5.01
CA VAL A 109 -19.02 17.55 -5.54
C VAL A 109 -18.84 18.87 -4.77
N ALA A 110 -18.70 18.82 -3.44
CA ALA A 110 -18.42 20.00 -2.65
C ALA A 110 -17.05 20.63 -3.01
N LEU A 111 -16.01 19.81 -3.20
CA LEU A 111 -14.70 20.26 -3.67
C LEU A 111 -14.82 20.97 -5.02
N GLU A 112 -15.54 20.39 -6.00
CA GLU A 112 -15.75 21.02 -7.30
C GLU A 112 -16.40 22.41 -7.19
N GLN A 113 -17.38 22.58 -6.30
CA GLN A 113 -18.03 23.87 -6.04
C GLN A 113 -17.04 24.91 -5.48
N THR A 114 -16.15 24.50 -4.57
CA THR A 114 -15.10 25.39 -4.04
C THR A 114 -14.06 25.76 -5.09
N VAL A 115 -13.67 24.82 -5.96
CA VAL A 115 -12.75 25.09 -7.08
C VAL A 115 -13.38 26.06 -8.09
N ALA A 116 -14.66 25.90 -8.39
CA ALA A 116 -15.39 26.85 -9.23
C ALA A 116 -15.43 28.25 -8.60
N SER A 117 -15.64 28.34 -7.29
CA SER A 117 -15.65 29.60 -6.53
C SER A 117 -14.26 30.27 -6.53
N LEU A 118 -13.18 29.50 -6.39
CA LEU A 118 -11.81 29.98 -6.55
C LEU A 118 -11.56 30.50 -7.97
N GLY A 119 -12.07 29.81 -8.99
CA GLY A 119 -12.02 30.27 -10.38
C GLY A 119 -12.67 31.64 -10.56
N GLN A 120 -13.87 31.84 -9.99
CA GLN A 120 -14.56 33.13 -10.02
C GLN A 120 -13.77 34.23 -9.29
N ALA A 121 -13.20 33.93 -8.10
CA ALA A 121 -12.36 34.88 -7.37
C ALA A 121 -11.12 35.32 -8.18
N LYS A 122 -10.46 34.38 -8.87
CA LYS A 122 -9.31 34.70 -9.75
C LYS A 122 -9.69 35.57 -10.94
N VAL A 123 -10.87 35.35 -11.54
CA VAL A 123 -11.39 36.21 -12.61
C VAL A 123 -11.63 37.63 -12.09
N SER A 124 -12.25 37.78 -10.91
CA SER A 124 -12.46 39.09 -10.27
C SER A 124 -11.15 39.82 -9.98
N LEU A 125 -10.12 39.11 -9.50
CA LEU A 125 -8.78 39.68 -9.30
C LEU A 125 -8.17 40.16 -10.62
N SER A 126 -8.24 39.34 -11.68
CA SER A 126 -7.72 39.72 -12.99
C SER A 126 -8.42 40.96 -13.56
N GLN A 127 -9.75 41.07 -13.39
CA GLN A 127 -10.52 42.26 -13.79
C GLN A 127 -10.10 43.51 -13.01
N ALA A 128 -9.91 43.39 -11.68
CA ALA A 128 -9.45 44.50 -10.85
C ALA A 128 -8.03 44.96 -11.24
N GLN A 129 -7.14 44.02 -11.56
CA GLN A 129 -5.79 44.32 -12.05
C GLN A 129 -5.80 44.99 -13.42
N ALA A 130 -6.65 44.53 -14.34
CA ALA A 130 -6.82 45.17 -15.65
C ALA A 130 -7.31 46.61 -15.52
N ALA A 131 -8.29 46.86 -14.63
CA ALA A 131 -8.75 48.22 -14.34
C ALA A 131 -7.64 49.11 -13.76
N CYS A 132 -6.72 48.56 -12.95
CA CYS A 132 -5.55 49.29 -12.47
C CYS A 132 -4.51 49.55 -13.57
N ALA A 133 -4.32 48.63 -14.52
CA ALA A 133 -3.43 48.84 -15.66
C ALA A 133 -3.88 50.05 -16.50
N ASP A 134 -5.19 50.24 -16.66
CA ASP A 134 -5.79 51.36 -17.38
C ASP A 134 -5.65 52.72 -16.66
N LEU A 135 -5.09 52.75 -15.44
CA LEU A 135 -4.66 54.01 -14.80
C LEU A 135 -3.42 54.62 -15.47
N THR A 136 -2.70 53.85 -16.29
CA THR A 136 -1.61 54.35 -17.12
C THR A 136 -2.13 54.62 -18.52
N VAL A 137 -2.24 55.89 -18.88
CA VAL A 137 -2.69 56.30 -20.22
C VAL A 137 -1.47 56.39 -21.13
N VAL A 138 -1.55 55.78 -22.31
CA VAL A 138 -0.49 55.77 -23.32
C VAL A 138 -0.94 56.45 -24.61
N SER A 139 0.01 56.92 -25.42
CA SER A 139 -0.27 57.35 -26.79
C SER A 139 -0.46 56.15 -27.71
N HIS A 140 -1.49 56.16 -28.56
CA HIS A 140 -1.71 55.11 -29.58
C HIS A 140 -1.12 55.48 -30.95
N ALA A 141 -0.59 56.69 -31.12
CA ALA A 141 0.09 57.15 -32.33
C ALA A 141 1.39 57.87 -32.02
N SER A 142 2.26 57.92 -33.02
CA SER A 142 3.45 58.77 -33.01
C SER A 142 3.13 60.11 -33.69
N GLY A 143 3.64 61.20 -33.14
CA GLY A 143 3.42 62.54 -33.69
C GLY A 143 3.82 63.65 -32.71
N SER A 144 3.54 64.90 -33.08
CA SER A 144 3.71 66.05 -32.19
C SER A 144 2.44 66.31 -31.39
N VAL A 145 2.58 66.59 -30.10
CA VAL A 145 1.49 66.99 -29.22
C VAL A 145 1.09 68.43 -29.53
N THR A 146 -0.16 68.66 -29.94
CA THR A 146 -0.66 70.01 -30.31
C THR A 146 -1.48 70.67 -29.22
N ALA A 147 -2.04 69.88 -28.30
CA ALA A 147 -2.82 70.36 -27.17
C ALA A 147 -2.70 69.37 -26.02
N VAL A 148 -2.57 69.88 -24.79
CA VAL A 148 -2.71 69.09 -23.57
C VAL A 148 -3.82 69.70 -22.71
N ASN A 149 -4.85 68.90 -22.41
CA ASN A 149 -6.12 69.37 -21.84
C ASN A 149 -6.23 69.12 -20.32
N VAL A 150 -5.22 68.52 -19.69
CA VAL A 150 -5.23 68.13 -18.28
C VAL A 150 -3.93 68.53 -17.59
N HIS A 151 -3.97 68.74 -16.28
CA HIS A 151 -2.82 69.10 -15.45
C HIS A 151 -2.63 68.10 -14.31
N VAL A 152 -1.40 68.02 -13.79
CA VAL A 152 -1.11 67.25 -12.58
C VAL A 152 -1.94 67.79 -11.42
N GLY A 153 -2.61 66.89 -10.70
CA GLY A 153 -3.51 67.20 -9.61
C GLY A 153 -4.99 67.24 -10.01
N ASP A 154 -5.32 67.35 -11.30
CA ASP A 154 -6.70 67.33 -11.79
C ASP A 154 -7.38 65.99 -11.50
N PHE A 155 -8.68 66.02 -11.20
CA PHE A 155 -9.50 64.82 -11.14
C PHE A 155 -10.29 64.68 -12.44
N ILE A 156 -10.02 63.62 -13.20
CA ILE A 156 -10.62 63.41 -14.52
C ILE A 156 -11.46 62.14 -14.53
N SER A 157 -12.49 62.11 -15.39
CA SER A 157 -13.34 60.94 -15.59
C SER A 157 -12.84 60.08 -16.76
N SER A 158 -13.25 58.81 -16.81
CA SER A 158 -13.10 58.00 -18.02
C SER A 158 -13.68 58.72 -19.24
N GLY A 159 -12.98 58.64 -20.37
CA GLY A 159 -13.32 59.34 -21.61
C GLY A 159 -12.91 60.81 -21.66
N THR A 160 -12.28 61.37 -20.62
CA THR A 160 -11.78 62.76 -20.66
C THR A 160 -10.67 62.87 -21.73
N PRO A 161 -10.76 63.83 -22.67
CA PRO A 161 -9.68 64.07 -23.63
C PRO A 161 -8.44 64.62 -22.90
N VAL A 162 -7.33 63.91 -23.01
CA VAL A 162 -6.06 64.21 -22.33
C VAL A 162 -5.16 65.08 -23.19
N ALA A 163 -4.95 64.69 -24.45
CA ALA A 163 -4.08 65.41 -25.37
C ALA A 163 -4.45 65.12 -26.83
N GLN A 164 -3.98 65.97 -27.74
CA GLN A 164 -4.10 65.78 -29.18
C GLN A 164 -2.72 65.54 -29.79
N VAL A 165 -2.58 64.50 -30.59
CA VAL A 165 -1.36 64.14 -31.32
C VAL A 165 -1.63 64.21 -32.81
N VAL A 166 -0.78 64.94 -33.52
CA VAL A 166 -0.81 65.02 -34.98
C VAL A 166 0.53 64.62 -35.58
N ASP A 167 0.52 63.92 -36.71
CA ASP A 167 1.72 63.82 -37.55
C ASP A 167 1.90 65.15 -38.29
N SER A 168 2.63 66.07 -37.64
CA SER A 168 2.98 67.37 -38.23
C SER A 168 4.11 67.27 -39.26
N VAL A 169 4.78 66.11 -39.37
CA VAL A 169 5.91 65.90 -40.27
C VAL A 169 5.42 65.46 -41.65
N ASN A 170 4.41 64.59 -41.71
CA ASN A 170 3.84 64.12 -42.98
C ASN A 170 2.41 64.62 -43.14
N LEU A 171 2.16 65.33 -44.23
CA LEU A 171 0.85 65.86 -44.59
C LEU A 171 0.24 65.07 -45.73
N LYS A 172 -1.09 65.03 -45.75
CA LYS A 172 -1.89 64.51 -46.85
C LYS A 172 -2.52 65.65 -47.63
N LEU A 173 -2.65 65.48 -48.93
CA LEU A 173 -3.46 66.34 -49.80
C LEU A 173 -4.33 65.43 -50.66
N THR A 174 -5.63 65.69 -50.69
CA THR A 174 -6.55 65.00 -51.59
C THR A 174 -7.12 66.01 -52.58
N VAL A 175 -6.84 65.80 -53.86
CA VAL A 175 -7.28 66.68 -54.95
C VAL A 175 -7.88 65.87 -56.10
N PRO A 176 -8.90 66.41 -56.79
CA PRO A 176 -9.52 65.72 -57.91
C PRO A 176 -8.70 65.90 -59.20
N PHE A 177 -8.48 64.81 -59.93
CA PHE A 177 -7.93 64.80 -61.29
C PHE A 177 -9.02 64.43 -62.29
N ALA A 178 -8.84 64.81 -63.57
CA ALA A 178 -9.75 64.37 -64.62
C ALA A 178 -9.70 62.85 -64.73
N LEU A 179 -10.85 62.23 -65.04
CA LEU A 179 -10.97 60.76 -65.03
C LEU A 179 -9.93 60.07 -65.92
N GLU A 180 -9.66 60.60 -67.10
CA GLU A 180 -8.68 60.02 -68.02
C GLU A 180 -7.24 60.23 -67.56
N ASP A 181 -6.94 61.39 -66.97
CA ASP A 181 -5.62 61.72 -66.44
C ASP A 181 -5.28 60.88 -65.19
N ALA A 182 -6.27 60.66 -64.32
CA ALA A 182 -6.11 59.89 -63.09
C ALA A 182 -5.71 58.42 -63.36
N LYS A 183 -6.13 57.83 -64.50
CA LYS A 183 -5.75 56.46 -64.88
C LYS A 183 -4.26 56.27 -65.12
N ALA A 184 -3.55 57.34 -65.50
CA ALA A 184 -2.10 57.32 -65.74
C ALA A 184 -1.28 57.56 -64.45
N LEU A 185 -1.95 57.91 -63.34
CA LEU A 185 -1.30 58.14 -62.05
C LEU A 185 -1.15 56.82 -61.31
N THR A 186 0.06 56.55 -60.81
CA THR A 186 0.36 55.32 -60.07
C THR A 186 0.83 55.65 -58.66
N PRO A 187 0.42 54.91 -57.63
CA PRO A 187 1.00 55.04 -56.29
C PRO A 187 2.53 54.96 -56.33
N GLY A 188 3.19 55.86 -55.59
CA GLY A 188 4.63 56.04 -55.59
C GLY A 188 5.18 57.04 -56.62
N ALA A 189 4.36 57.50 -57.57
CA ALA A 189 4.78 58.54 -58.53
C ALA A 189 5.09 59.86 -57.81
N ALA A 190 6.17 60.54 -58.22
CA ALA A 190 6.53 61.85 -57.71
C ALA A 190 5.52 62.91 -58.14
N ALA A 191 5.12 63.76 -57.19
CA ALA A 191 4.18 64.84 -57.39
C ALA A 191 4.82 66.19 -57.00
N VAL A 192 4.41 67.24 -57.68
CA VAL A 192 4.71 68.62 -57.30
C VAL A 192 3.47 69.20 -56.65
N ILE A 193 3.59 69.53 -55.36
CA ILE A 193 2.55 70.21 -54.57
C ILE A 193 2.79 71.71 -54.68
N SER A 194 1.80 72.45 -55.16
CA SER A 194 1.86 73.90 -55.33
C SER A 194 0.75 74.59 -54.53
N PHE A 195 0.99 75.84 -54.13
CA PHE A 195 0.07 76.59 -53.28
C PHE A 195 -0.47 77.80 -54.05
N PRO A 196 -1.80 77.98 -54.16
CA PRO A 196 -2.36 79.12 -54.87
C PRO A 196 -1.78 80.46 -54.41
N GLY A 197 -1.27 81.26 -55.35
CA GLY A 197 -0.68 82.57 -55.07
C GLY A 197 0.72 82.56 -54.45
N LYS A 198 1.38 81.39 -54.34
CA LYS A 198 2.78 81.28 -53.92
C LYS A 198 3.63 80.64 -55.01
N ALA A 199 4.88 81.09 -55.15
CA ALA A 199 5.82 80.55 -56.12
C ALA A 199 6.48 79.23 -55.66
N ASP A 200 6.57 79.02 -54.35
CA ASP A 200 7.20 77.85 -53.76
C ASP A 200 6.38 76.58 -53.99
N THR A 201 7.07 75.48 -54.27
CA THR A 201 6.48 74.14 -54.42
C THR A 201 7.17 73.14 -53.51
N LEU A 202 6.47 72.05 -53.20
CA LEU A 202 7.00 70.91 -52.45
C LEU A 202 6.94 69.65 -53.30
N THR A 203 7.82 68.70 -53.01
CA THR A 203 7.74 67.36 -53.59
C THR A 203 6.88 66.47 -52.70
N GLY A 204 5.90 65.81 -53.31
CA GLY A 204 5.09 64.77 -52.68
C GLY A 204 5.13 63.48 -53.49
N THR A 205 4.38 62.48 -53.02
CA THR A 205 4.20 61.21 -53.71
C THR A 205 2.71 60.87 -53.79
N VAL A 206 2.28 60.25 -54.88
CA VAL A 206 0.93 59.68 -54.99
C VAL A 206 0.81 58.54 -53.99
N VAL A 207 -0.14 58.62 -53.07
CA VAL A 207 -0.45 57.55 -52.11
C VAL A 207 -1.54 56.64 -52.67
N ARG A 208 -2.60 57.24 -53.22
CA ARG A 208 -3.76 56.51 -53.71
C ARG A 208 -4.47 57.27 -54.81
N VAL A 209 -4.86 56.55 -55.85
CA VAL A 209 -5.85 57.02 -56.82
C VAL A 209 -7.17 56.34 -56.47
N TYR A 210 -8.21 57.11 -56.23
CA TYR A 210 -9.54 56.55 -55.98
C TYR A 210 -10.16 56.09 -57.31
N ASP A 211 -11.26 55.35 -57.25
CA ASP A 211 -12.00 54.87 -58.42
C ASP A 211 -13.39 55.51 -58.52
N THR A 212 -13.84 56.15 -57.44
CA THR A 212 -15.17 56.74 -57.32
C THR A 212 -15.17 58.17 -57.87
N PRO A 213 -15.99 58.47 -58.89
CA PRO A 213 -16.11 59.83 -59.41
C PRO A 213 -16.65 60.81 -58.36
N VAL A 214 -16.08 62.01 -58.33
CA VAL A 214 -16.51 63.13 -57.50
C VAL A 214 -17.02 64.27 -58.38
N ALA A 215 -18.16 64.86 -57.99
CA ALA A 215 -18.70 66.04 -58.66
C ALA A 215 -17.90 67.27 -58.26
N LEU A 216 -17.54 68.08 -59.26
CA LEU A 216 -16.74 69.29 -59.12
C LEU A 216 -17.55 70.52 -59.51
N SER A 217 -17.01 71.71 -59.25
CA SER A 217 -17.67 72.95 -59.65
C SER A 217 -17.85 73.03 -61.17
N GLY A 218 -18.97 73.62 -61.61
CA GLY A 218 -19.28 73.81 -63.03
C GLY A 218 -19.70 72.53 -63.77
N SER A 219 -20.40 71.60 -63.11
CA SER A 219 -20.89 70.34 -63.71
C SER A 219 -19.79 69.41 -64.24
N ARG A 220 -18.57 69.53 -63.71
CA ARG A 220 -17.43 68.66 -64.04
C ARG A 220 -17.41 67.45 -63.11
N THR A 221 -16.79 66.36 -63.57
CA THR A 221 -16.50 65.18 -62.75
C THR A 221 -15.02 64.87 -62.79
N GLY A 222 -14.48 64.45 -61.66
CA GLY A 222 -13.10 64.00 -61.53
C GLY A 222 -13.01 62.80 -60.60
N VAL A 223 -11.80 62.41 -60.25
CA VAL A 223 -11.53 61.35 -59.28
C VAL A 223 -10.47 61.83 -58.32
N ASN A 224 -10.69 61.61 -57.02
CA ASN A 224 -9.73 62.02 -56.01
C ASN A 224 -8.41 61.26 -56.14
N VAL A 225 -7.32 61.95 -55.89
CA VAL A 225 -5.98 61.39 -55.75
C VAL A 225 -5.40 61.94 -54.46
N GLU A 226 -4.97 61.03 -53.59
CA GLU A 226 -4.31 61.34 -52.33
C GLU A 226 -2.80 61.38 -52.53
N PHE A 227 -2.17 62.39 -51.97
CA PHE A 227 -0.74 62.62 -51.97
C PHE A 227 -0.22 62.70 -50.54
N SER A 228 1.01 62.25 -50.31
CA SER A 228 1.76 62.47 -49.07
C SER A 228 2.97 63.35 -49.37
N PHE A 229 3.28 64.27 -48.47
CA PHE A 229 4.45 65.15 -48.59
C PHE A 229 4.92 65.61 -47.21
N ARG A 230 6.20 65.94 -47.12
CA ARG A 230 6.80 66.40 -45.85
C ARG A 230 6.41 67.86 -45.59
N ASN A 231 5.96 68.16 -44.38
CA ASN A 231 5.69 69.52 -43.95
C ASN A 231 7.00 70.33 -43.85
N PRO A 232 7.13 71.48 -44.53
CA PRO A 232 8.28 72.37 -44.36
C PRO A 232 8.25 73.16 -43.04
N GLY A 233 7.22 72.97 -42.21
CA GLY A 233 7.07 73.58 -40.89
C GLY A 233 6.12 74.78 -40.85
N THR A 234 5.67 75.28 -42.01
CA THR A 234 4.78 76.46 -42.12
C THR A 234 3.35 76.11 -42.52
N LEU A 235 3.06 74.84 -42.80
CA LEU A 235 1.75 74.40 -43.28
C LEU A 235 0.96 73.77 -42.13
N ALA A 236 -0.31 74.18 -42.02
CA ALA A 236 -1.28 73.61 -41.10
C ALA A 236 -2.41 72.92 -41.88
N SER A 237 -3.09 71.97 -41.24
CA SER A 237 -4.34 71.40 -41.74
C SER A 237 -5.35 72.48 -42.12
N GLY A 238 -6.11 72.28 -43.19
CA GLY A 238 -7.05 73.25 -43.76
C GLY A 238 -6.44 74.21 -44.79
N SER A 239 -5.11 74.27 -44.93
CA SER A 239 -4.46 75.01 -46.01
C SER A 239 -4.84 74.42 -47.37
N THR A 240 -5.04 75.26 -48.39
CA THR A 240 -5.35 74.79 -49.75
C THR A 240 -4.07 74.58 -50.58
N ALA A 241 -4.05 73.50 -51.34
CA ALA A 241 -2.96 73.19 -52.25
C ALA A 241 -3.46 72.49 -53.52
N MET A 242 -2.63 72.52 -54.55
CA MET A 242 -2.80 71.80 -55.80
C MET A 242 -1.68 70.76 -55.94
N ALA A 243 -1.92 69.72 -56.72
CA ALA A 243 -0.90 68.74 -57.07
C ALA A 243 -0.78 68.63 -58.59
N SER A 244 0.43 68.34 -59.05
CA SER A 244 0.67 67.89 -60.41
C SER A 244 1.59 66.67 -60.44
N VAL A 245 1.34 65.76 -61.37
CA VAL A 245 2.15 64.56 -61.59
C VAL A 245 2.50 64.51 -63.06
N ASN A 246 3.80 64.42 -63.39
CA ASN A 246 4.28 64.41 -64.78
C ASN A 246 3.71 65.56 -65.66
N GLY A 247 3.50 66.74 -65.06
CA GLY A 247 2.97 67.92 -65.75
C GLY A 247 1.43 68.00 -65.85
N VAL A 248 0.72 66.94 -65.46
CA VAL A 248 -0.75 66.93 -65.36
C VAL A 248 -1.15 67.55 -64.04
N MET A 249 -1.98 68.59 -64.05
CA MET A 249 -2.44 69.30 -62.85
C MET A 249 -3.81 68.81 -62.38
N CYS A 250 -4.05 68.88 -61.08
CA CYS A 250 -5.37 68.63 -60.51
C CYS A 250 -6.40 69.68 -60.98
N MET A 251 -7.67 69.29 -61.02
CA MET A 251 -8.77 70.09 -61.57
C MET A 251 -9.20 71.23 -60.65
N GLU A 252 -9.05 71.04 -59.34
CA GLU A 252 -9.40 71.99 -58.29
C GLU A 252 -8.41 71.86 -57.12
N ALA A 253 -8.28 72.91 -56.32
CA ALA A 253 -7.48 72.86 -55.10
C ALA A 253 -8.18 72.02 -54.04
N GLY A 254 -7.39 71.29 -53.26
CA GLY A 254 -7.83 70.45 -52.15
C GLY A 254 -7.31 71.00 -50.84
N THR A 255 -7.79 70.44 -49.73
CA THR A 255 -7.33 70.82 -48.40
C THR A 255 -6.26 69.84 -47.92
N ILE A 256 -5.22 70.42 -47.33
CA ILE A 256 -4.19 69.68 -46.62
C ILE A 256 -4.75 69.18 -45.30
N SER A 257 -4.44 67.94 -44.94
CA SER A 257 -4.73 67.36 -43.62
C SER A 257 -3.48 66.71 -43.05
N TYR A 258 -3.45 66.51 -41.73
CA TYR A 258 -2.39 65.72 -41.11
C TYR A 258 -2.53 64.24 -41.51
N THR A 259 -1.40 63.53 -41.64
CA THR A 259 -1.42 62.10 -41.94
C THR A 259 -2.15 61.30 -40.86
N THR A 260 -1.94 61.70 -39.60
CA THR A 260 -2.56 61.18 -38.39
C THR A 260 -3.02 62.36 -37.55
N GLU A 261 -4.26 62.32 -37.05
CA GLU A 261 -4.80 63.25 -36.06
C GLU A 261 -5.62 62.40 -35.07
N GLN A 262 -5.13 62.28 -33.83
CA GLN A 262 -5.75 61.43 -32.81
C GLN A 262 -5.78 62.14 -31.45
N SER A 263 -6.92 62.00 -30.78
CA SER A 263 -7.07 62.39 -29.39
C SER A 263 -6.76 61.22 -28.47
N ILE A 264 -6.00 61.48 -27.42
CA ILE A 264 -5.72 60.54 -26.33
C ILE A 264 -6.77 60.77 -25.26
N TYR A 265 -7.39 59.70 -24.76
CA TYR A 265 -8.44 59.76 -23.75
C TYR A 265 -8.03 58.99 -22.50
N ALA A 266 -8.53 59.43 -21.35
CA ALA A 266 -8.39 58.68 -20.10
C ALA A 266 -9.23 57.40 -20.14
N GLY A 267 -8.62 56.24 -19.89
CA GLY A 267 -9.34 54.96 -19.80
C GLY A 267 -10.15 54.84 -18.51
N GLN A 268 -9.62 55.37 -17.41
CA GLN A 268 -10.23 55.32 -16.07
C GLN A 268 -10.41 56.71 -15.47
N SER A 269 -11.22 56.78 -14.42
CA SER A 269 -11.34 57.98 -13.60
C SER A 269 -10.25 57.99 -12.52
N GLY A 270 -9.71 59.16 -12.18
CA GLY A 270 -8.72 59.29 -11.13
C GLY A 270 -8.08 60.67 -11.07
N GLN A 271 -7.21 60.87 -10.08
CA GLN A 271 -6.40 62.08 -9.99
C GLN A 271 -5.15 61.94 -10.87
N VAL A 272 -4.85 62.92 -11.71
CA VAL A 272 -3.62 62.95 -12.51
C VAL A 272 -2.42 63.06 -11.57
N LEU A 273 -1.63 61.98 -11.48
CA LEU A 273 -0.45 61.88 -10.62
C LEU A 273 0.79 62.37 -11.34
N THR A 274 0.98 61.92 -12.58
CA THR A 274 2.08 62.36 -13.45
C THR A 274 1.54 62.72 -14.82
N LEU A 275 2.14 63.73 -15.45
CA LEU A 275 1.91 64.09 -16.85
C LEU A 275 3.29 64.17 -17.51
N SER A 276 3.54 63.27 -18.44
CA SER A 276 4.85 62.99 -19.02
C SER A 276 5.02 63.57 -20.43
N ILE A 277 4.10 64.43 -20.85
CA ILE A 277 4.12 65.09 -22.16
C ILE A 277 3.88 66.58 -22.02
N GLN A 278 4.38 67.35 -22.98
CA GLN A 278 4.11 68.78 -23.10
C GLN A 278 3.73 69.15 -24.54
N GLU A 279 3.04 70.28 -24.71
CA GLU A 279 2.74 70.81 -26.04
C GLU A 279 4.03 71.09 -26.83
N GLY A 280 4.03 70.70 -28.10
CA GLY A 280 5.18 70.79 -28.99
C GLY A 280 6.16 69.61 -28.90
N GLU A 281 6.02 68.72 -27.92
CA GLU A 281 6.85 67.52 -27.81
C GLU A 281 6.44 66.45 -28.85
N THR A 282 7.40 65.63 -29.29
CA THR A 282 7.10 64.44 -30.10
C THR A 282 6.92 63.23 -29.20
N VAL A 283 5.83 62.49 -29.40
CA VAL A 283 5.55 61.23 -28.71
C VAL A 283 5.57 60.05 -29.66
N THR A 284 5.83 58.86 -29.13
CA THR A 284 5.71 57.60 -29.88
C THR A 284 4.50 56.77 -29.43
N ALA A 285 3.96 55.95 -30.33
CA ALA A 285 2.97 54.94 -29.94
C ALA A 285 3.51 54.04 -28.80
N GLY A 286 2.69 53.80 -27.78
CA GLY A 286 3.04 53.10 -26.55
C GLY A 286 3.67 53.96 -25.45
N GLN A 287 4.05 55.22 -25.74
CA GLN A 287 4.63 56.11 -24.73
C GLN A 287 3.58 56.48 -23.68
N THR A 288 3.95 56.36 -22.39
CA THR A 288 3.13 56.82 -21.28
C THR A 288 2.94 58.33 -21.35
N VAL A 289 1.68 58.75 -21.31
CA VAL A 289 1.23 60.13 -21.36
C VAL A 289 1.00 60.66 -19.95
N LEU A 290 0.25 59.91 -19.15
CA LEU A 290 -0.01 60.23 -17.76
C LEU A 290 -0.23 58.97 -16.94
N THR A 291 -0.13 59.12 -15.62
CA THR A 291 -0.59 58.10 -14.67
C THR A 291 -1.66 58.70 -13.77
N LEU A 292 -2.68 57.90 -13.47
CA LEU A 292 -3.77 58.25 -12.59
C LEU A 292 -3.61 57.56 -11.24
N LYS A 293 -3.92 58.29 -10.17
CA LYS A 293 -4.11 57.72 -8.84
C LYS A 293 -5.60 57.44 -8.63
N ASN A 294 -5.92 56.19 -8.30
CA ASN A 294 -7.25 55.76 -7.87
C ASN A 294 -7.13 54.72 -6.75
N ASP A 295 -7.30 55.19 -5.50
CA ASP A 295 -7.20 54.35 -4.31
C ASP A 295 -8.34 53.31 -4.27
N SER A 296 -9.51 53.61 -4.86
CA SER A 296 -10.63 52.65 -4.91
C SER A 296 -10.33 51.44 -5.79
N LEU A 297 -9.67 51.63 -6.94
CA LEU A 297 -9.27 50.52 -7.80
C LEU A 297 -8.14 49.71 -7.17
N THR A 298 -7.19 50.37 -6.52
CA THR A 298 -6.09 49.70 -5.81
C THR A 298 -6.64 48.85 -4.66
N ASN A 299 -7.54 49.40 -3.83
CA ASN A 299 -8.23 48.64 -2.78
C ASN A 299 -9.09 47.50 -3.34
N ALA A 300 -9.63 47.64 -4.56
CA ALA A 300 -10.38 46.55 -5.20
C ALA A 300 -9.49 45.36 -5.55
N VAL A 301 -8.22 45.59 -5.93
CA VAL A 301 -7.24 44.52 -6.15
C VAL A 301 -6.93 43.80 -4.84
N ASP A 302 -6.65 44.54 -3.76
CA ASP A 302 -6.37 43.95 -2.45
C ASP A 302 -7.55 43.10 -1.94
N ASN A 303 -8.78 43.62 -2.06
CA ASN A 303 -9.98 42.90 -1.68
C ASN A 303 -10.21 41.65 -2.54
N ALA A 304 -9.97 41.73 -3.85
CA ALA A 304 -10.08 40.57 -4.74
C ALA A 304 -9.01 39.52 -4.44
N GLN A 305 -7.80 39.93 -4.05
CA GLN A 305 -6.76 39.01 -3.60
C GLN A 305 -7.17 38.28 -2.32
N LEU A 306 -7.73 38.99 -1.33
CA LEU A 306 -8.27 38.37 -0.13
C LEU A 306 -9.40 37.38 -0.43
N GLN A 307 -10.21 37.63 -1.46
CA GLN A 307 -11.23 36.67 -1.91
C GLN A 307 -10.61 35.40 -2.51
N VAL A 308 -9.53 35.53 -3.28
CA VAL A 308 -8.77 34.38 -3.81
C VAL A 308 -8.18 33.56 -2.66
N ASP A 309 -7.57 34.21 -1.67
CA ASP A 309 -6.96 33.53 -0.53
C ASP A 309 -8.02 32.78 0.30
N ASN A 310 -9.16 33.41 0.59
CA ASN A 310 -10.26 32.77 1.30
C ASN A 310 -10.87 31.60 0.50
N ALA A 311 -11.04 31.75 -0.81
CA ALA A 311 -11.54 30.67 -1.66
C ALA A 311 -10.53 29.50 -1.74
N GLN A 312 -9.23 29.77 -1.72
CA GLN A 312 -8.21 28.73 -1.66
C GLN A 312 -8.29 27.95 -0.34
N LEU A 313 -8.46 28.63 0.79
CA LEU A 313 -8.67 27.95 2.08
C LEU A 313 -9.92 27.06 2.09
N GLN A 314 -10.98 27.44 1.38
CA GLN A 314 -12.17 26.61 1.22
C GLN A 314 -11.90 25.37 0.37
N VAL A 315 -11.10 25.48 -0.69
CA VAL A 315 -10.64 24.34 -1.50
C VAL A 315 -9.83 23.37 -0.63
N ASP A 316 -8.88 23.90 0.15
CA ASP A 316 -8.03 23.08 1.01
C ASP A 316 -8.87 22.34 2.07
N ALA A 317 -9.84 23.03 2.69
CA ALA A 317 -10.77 22.43 3.64
C ALA A 317 -11.67 21.35 3.00
N ALA A 318 -12.16 21.58 1.78
CA ALA A 318 -12.97 20.60 1.06
C ALA A 318 -12.14 19.37 0.65
N GLN A 319 -10.87 19.54 0.28
CA GLN A 319 -9.98 18.42 -0.01
C GLN A 319 -9.78 17.53 1.23
N VAL A 320 -9.58 18.12 2.42
CA VAL A 320 -9.50 17.36 3.67
C VAL A 320 -10.77 16.55 3.94
N GLN A 321 -11.95 17.07 3.56
CA GLN A 321 -13.20 16.30 3.68
C GLN A 321 -13.23 15.11 2.73
N VAL A 322 -12.77 15.26 1.49
CA VAL A 322 -12.63 14.15 0.54
C VAL A 322 -11.70 13.07 1.12
N ASP A 323 -10.53 13.48 1.61
CA ASP A 323 -9.55 12.55 2.18
C ASP A 323 -10.13 11.80 3.40
N SER A 324 -10.90 12.49 4.25
CA SER A 324 -11.54 11.87 5.42
C SER A 324 -12.64 10.89 5.03
N ALA A 325 -13.43 11.20 4.00
CA ALA A 325 -14.47 10.31 3.49
C ALA A 325 -13.84 9.08 2.83
N GLN A 326 -12.74 9.26 2.10
CA GLN A 326 -12.00 8.17 1.48
C GLN A 326 -11.40 7.24 2.53
N ALA A 327 -10.75 7.79 3.57
CA ALA A 327 -10.21 6.99 4.66
C ALA A 327 -11.30 6.17 5.38
N SER A 328 -12.51 6.74 5.52
CA SER A 328 -13.65 6.00 6.07
C SER A 328 -14.13 4.87 5.15
N LEU A 329 -14.12 5.07 3.84
CA LEU A 329 -14.45 4.04 2.86
C LEU A 329 -13.40 2.92 2.86
N ASP A 330 -12.11 3.29 2.90
CA ASP A 330 -11.00 2.35 2.93
C ASP A 330 -11.08 1.47 4.18
N GLN A 331 -11.33 2.05 5.36
CA GLN A 331 -11.50 1.28 6.60
C GLN A 331 -12.60 0.21 6.50
N LEU A 332 -13.75 0.55 5.90
CA LEU A 332 -14.85 -0.40 5.72
C LEU A 332 -14.53 -1.44 4.65
N THR A 333 -13.79 -1.04 3.62
CA THR A 333 -13.36 -1.94 2.54
C THR A 333 -12.35 -2.97 3.05
N ASP A 334 -11.41 -2.55 3.90
CA ASP A 334 -10.45 -3.44 4.54
C ASP A 334 -11.17 -4.45 5.44
N GLN A 335 -12.17 -3.99 6.20
CA GLN A 335 -12.98 -4.87 7.05
C GLN A 335 -13.76 -5.92 6.25
N ARG A 336 -14.02 -5.72 4.95
CA ARG A 336 -14.73 -6.68 4.11
C ARG A 336 -13.97 -8.00 3.97
N GLU A 337 -12.64 -7.97 4.01
CA GLU A 337 -11.81 -9.18 3.91
C GLU A 337 -12.02 -10.11 5.11
N ASP A 338 -12.34 -9.56 6.28
CA ASP A 338 -12.62 -10.32 7.49
C ASP A 338 -13.87 -11.22 7.40
N TYR A 339 -14.78 -10.92 6.46
CA TYR A 339 -16.01 -11.71 6.25
C TYR A 339 -15.79 -12.97 5.41
N THR A 340 -14.61 -13.14 4.81
CA THR A 340 -14.21 -14.36 4.10
C THR A 340 -13.04 -15.00 4.81
N ILE A 341 -13.29 -16.13 5.47
CA ILE A 341 -12.27 -16.84 6.25
C ILE A 341 -11.63 -17.90 5.35
N THR A 342 -10.30 -17.82 5.22
CA THR A 342 -9.51 -18.72 4.38
C THR A 342 -8.58 -19.61 5.21
N ALA A 343 -8.12 -20.71 4.62
CA ALA A 343 -7.16 -21.61 5.25
C ALA A 343 -5.77 -20.94 5.33
N PRO A 344 -5.12 -20.86 6.51
CA PRO A 344 -3.81 -20.22 6.66
C PRO A 344 -2.65 -21.04 6.08
N ALA A 345 -2.85 -22.35 5.89
CA ALA A 345 -1.87 -23.28 5.35
C ALA A 345 -2.57 -24.45 4.66
N ASP A 346 -1.80 -25.26 3.92
CA ASP A 346 -2.27 -26.57 3.46
C ASP A 346 -2.48 -27.50 4.66
N GLY A 347 -3.56 -28.28 4.65
CA GLY A 347 -3.82 -29.23 5.73
C GLY A 347 -5.13 -29.99 5.60
N VAL A 348 -5.51 -30.70 6.66
CA VAL A 348 -6.76 -31.45 6.78
C VAL A 348 -7.59 -30.90 7.93
N ILE A 349 -8.90 -30.78 7.70
CA ILE A 349 -9.84 -30.30 8.71
C ILE A 349 -10.04 -31.40 9.76
N LEU A 350 -9.64 -31.14 11.01
CA LEU A 350 -9.81 -32.06 12.13
C LEU A 350 -11.20 -32.00 12.73
N SER A 351 -11.70 -30.79 12.93
CA SER A 351 -13.00 -30.57 13.54
C SER A 351 -13.64 -29.32 12.98
N ARG A 352 -14.97 -29.35 12.94
CA ARG A 352 -15.80 -28.24 12.48
C ARG A 352 -16.87 -27.94 13.52
N THR A 353 -16.66 -26.87 14.28
CA THR A 353 -17.58 -26.43 15.34
C THR A 353 -18.67 -25.49 14.83
N SER A 354 -18.50 -24.87 13.67
CA SER A 354 -19.51 -24.01 13.02
C SER A 354 -19.92 -24.50 11.64
N LYS A 355 -21.21 -24.40 11.32
CA LYS A 355 -21.80 -24.71 10.01
C LYS A 355 -22.61 -23.54 9.46
N GLU A 356 -23.06 -23.68 8.22
CA GLU A 356 -24.00 -22.74 7.59
C GLU A 356 -25.25 -22.51 8.47
N GLY A 357 -25.63 -21.24 8.61
CA GLY A 357 -26.73 -20.78 9.45
C GLY A 357 -26.38 -20.55 10.91
N ASP A 358 -25.20 -20.97 11.38
CA ASP A 358 -24.76 -20.69 12.75
C ASP A 358 -24.29 -19.23 12.89
N LEU A 359 -24.35 -18.72 14.12
CA LEU A 359 -23.78 -17.41 14.46
C LEU A 359 -22.28 -17.54 14.76
N ALA A 360 -21.44 -17.06 13.85
CA ALA A 360 -20.02 -16.87 14.11
C ALA A 360 -19.84 -15.69 15.07
N SER A 361 -19.08 -15.92 16.14
CA SER A 361 -18.76 -14.89 17.15
C SER A 361 -17.27 -14.61 17.13
N ALA A 362 -16.89 -13.34 17.05
CA ALA A 362 -15.49 -12.93 16.96
C ALA A 362 -14.65 -13.58 18.09
N GLY A 363 -13.52 -14.17 17.72
CA GLY A 363 -12.62 -14.88 18.62
C GLY A 363 -13.07 -16.28 19.06
N SER A 364 -14.24 -16.76 18.63
CA SER A 364 -14.73 -18.11 18.96
C SER A 364 -14.29 -19.13 17.89
N PRO A 365 -13.68 -20.26 18.26
CA PRO A 365 -13.25 -21.29 17.30
C PRO A 365 -14.37 -21.82 16.40
N MET A 366 -14.12 -21.86 15.09
CA MET A 366 -15.04 -22.38 14.06
C MET A 366 -14.60 -23.72 13.47
N ALA A 367 -13.29 -23.90 13.30
CA ALA A 367 -12.69 -25.14 12.82
C ALA A 367 -11.26 -25.29 13.32
N VAL A 368 -10.74 -26.51 13.27
CA VAL A 368 -9.32 -26.80 13.51
C VAL A 368 -8.75 -27.45 12.25
N LEU A 369 -7.70 -26.84 11.72
CA LEU A 369 -6.91 -27.33 10.60
C LEU A 369 -5.62 -27.93 11.15
N ALA A 370 -5.23 -29.11 10.70
CA ALA A 370 -3.92 -29.67 11.06
C ALA A 370 -3.14 -30.13 9.84
N GLN A 371 -1.83 -30.17 9.97
CA GLN A 371 -0.94 -30.58 8.89
C GLN A 371 -0.71 -32.10 8.97
N PRO A 372 -1.16 -32.90 7.97
CA PRO A 372 -1.14 -34.37 8.06
C PRO A 372 0.24 -34.97 8.28
N GLU A 373 1.27 -34.36 7.68
CA GLU A 373 2.66 -34.81 7.76
C GLU A 373 3.31 -34.51 9.12
N ALA A 374 2.60 -33.82 10.01
CA ALA A 374 3.11 -33.36 11.30
C ALA A 374 2.63 -34.22 12.48
N LEU A 375 2.19 -35.47 12.28
CA LEU A 375 1.85 -36.34 13.42
C LEU A 375 3.07 -36.58 14.31
N CYS A 376 2.89 -36.42 15.62
CA CYS A 376 3.87 -36.66 16.68
C CYS A 376 3.23 -37.46 17.81
N VAL A 377 4.04 -37.86 18.80
CA VAL A 377 3.55 -38.50 20.03
C VAL A 377 3.87 -37.60 21.22
N HIS A 378 2.87 -37.29 22.02
CA HIS A 378 3.05 -36.69 23.34
C HIS A 378 3.07 -37.81 24.39
N ALA A 379 4.26 -38.15 24.88
CA ALA A 379 4.46 -39.07 25.99
C ALA A 379 4.44 -38.32 27.31
N SER A 380 3.75 -38.86 28.31
CA SER A 380 3.87 -38.38 29.69
C SER A 380 4.98 -39.15 30.35
N ILE A 381 6.03 -38.48 30.84
CA ILE A 381 7.17 -39.12 31.51
C ILE A 381 7.22 -38.65 32.97
N ASP A 382 7.26 -39.61 33.90
CA ASP A 382 7.36 -39.35 35.35
C ASP A 382 8.59 -38.47 35.69
N GLU A 383 8.42 -37.55 36.64
CA GLU A 383 9.47 -36.64 37.13
C GLU A 383 10.76 -37.35 37.56
N GLN A 384 10.70 -38.62 37.98
CA GLN A 384 11.90 -39.37 38.39
C GLN A 384 12.81 -39.78 37.21
N TYR A 385 12.29 -39.76 35.98
CA TYR A 385 13.01 -40.16 34.77
C TYR A 385 13.33 -39.01 33.83
N ILE A 386 12.67 -37.85 33.98
CA ILE A 386 12.76 -36.74 33.02
C ILE A 386 14.18 -36.19 32.84
N ASP A 387 15.00 -36.18 33.89
CA ASP A 387 16.40 -35.70 33.83
C ASP A 387 17.28 -36.53 32.88
N ARG A 388 16.86 -37.74 32.51
CA ARG A 388 17.54 -38.63 31.56
C ARG A 388 17.06 -38.45 30.12
N VAL A 389 15.92 -37.78 29.92
CA VAL A 389 15.30 -37.63 28.62
C VAL A 389 15.74 -36.30 27.99
N GLY A 390 16.27 -36.37 26.78
CA GLY A 390 16.80 -35.21 26.06
C GLY A 390 16.51 -35.26 24.56
N THR A 391 16.57 -34.11 23.92
CA THR A 391 16.34 -33.98 22.47
C THR A 391 17.30 -34.84 21.66
N GLY A 392 16.79 -35.51 20.62
CA GLY A 392 17.55 -36.33 19.68
C GLY A 392 17.69 -37.80 20.07
N GLN A 393 17.28 -38.19 21.28
CA GLN A 393 17.26 -39.59 21.69
C GLN A 393 16.31 -40.41 20.82
N SER A 394 16.73 -41.62 20.45
CA SER A 394 15.93 -42.54 19.64
C SER A 394 14.80 -43.15 20.45
N VAL A 395 13.63 -43.25 19.83
CA VAL A 395 12.40 -43.73 20.46
C VAL A 395 11.82 -44.87 19.65
N SER A 396 11.43 -45.94 20.32
CA SER A 396 10.57 -46.98 19.75
C SER A 396 9.14 -46.74 20.22
N ILE A 397 8.22 -46.59 19.29
CA ILE A 397 6.79 -46.44 19.55
C ILE A 397 6.12 -47.73 19.12
N THR A 398 5.31 -48.33 19.99
CA THR A 398 4.56 -49.55 19.66
C THR A 398 3.09 -49.38 19.93
N PHE A 399 2.28 -49.99 19.07
CA PHE A 399 0.85 -50.15 19.33
C PHE A 399 0.41 -51.55 18.91
N THR A 400 -0.53 -52.12 19.66
CA THR A 400 -1.10 -53.43 19.37
C THR A 400 -2.49 -53.25 18.78
N THR A 401 -2.73 -53.81 17.59
CA THR A 401 -4.04 -53.80 16.95
C THR A 401 -5.04 -54.67 17.71
N ASP A 402 -6.33 -54.55 17.36
CA ASP A 402 -7.40 -55.45 17.82
C ASP A 402 -7.19 -56.91 17.40
N THR A 403 -6.46 -57.13 16.31
CA THR A 403 -6.03 -58.46 15.83
C THR A 403 -4.85 -59.04 16.60
N GLY A 404 -4.24 -58.29 17.52
CA GLY A 404 -3.05 -58.68 18.27
C GLY A 404 -1.73 -58.50 17.51
N GLU A 405 -1.75 -57.83 16.37
CA GLU A 405 -0.55 -57.48 15.61
C GLU A 405 0.15 -56.29 16.28
N GLN A 406 1.41 -56.45 16.67
CA GLN A 406 2.22 -55.36 17.19
C GLN A 406 2.85 -54.61 16.03
N ARG A 407 2.56 -53.31 15.91
CA ARG A 407 3.22 -52.41 14.96
C ARG A 407 4.24 -51.56 15.70
N THR A 408 5.40 -51.41 15.09
CA THR A 408 6.51 -50.64 15.64
C THR A 408 6.86 -49.50 14.71
N TYR A 409 7.00 -48.32 15.28
CA TYR A 409 7.43 -47.09 14.64
C TYR A 409 8.71 -46.62 15.33
N THR A 410 9.56 -45.94 14.59
CA THR A 410 10.74 -45.27 15.12
C THR A 410 10.50 -43.77 15.10
N GLY A 411 11.20 -43.09 15.99
CA GLY A 411 11.14 -41.65 16.08
C GLY A 411 12.30 -41.12 16.92
N SER A 412 12.26 -39.83 17.16
CA SER A 412 13.23 -39.16 18.03
C SER A 412 12.56 -38.14 18.93
N VAL A 413 13.13 -37.93 20.12
CA VAL A 413 12.67 -36.88 21.03
C VAL A 413 12.89 -35.53 20.35
N ARG A 414 11.81 -34.85 20.00
CA ARG A 414 11.83 -33.53 19.38
C ARG A 414 12.03 -32.43 20.43
N ARG A 415 11.30 -32.56 21.55
CA ARG A 415 11.26 -31.56 22.62
C ARG A 415 10.81 -32.18 23.94
N VAL A 416 11.34 -31.65 25.03
CA VAL A 416 10.87 -31.93 26.38
C VAL A 416 10.25 -30.63 26.91
N GLU A 417 9.01 -30.69 27.41
CA GLU A 417 8.39 -29.54 28.08
C GLU A 417 9.06 -29.30 29.43
N ASP A 418 9.41 -28.05 29.73
CA ASP A 418 9.99 -27.70 31.04
C ASP A 418 8.91 -27.56 32.15
N THR A 419 7.63 -27.63 31.78
CA THR A 419 6.50 -27.48 32.71
C THR A 419 5.84 -28.84 32.95
N GLY A 420 6.02 -29.38 34.16
CA GLY A 420 5.33 -30.60 34.59
C GLY A 420 3.87 -30.36 34.98
N VAL A 421 3.04 -31.37 34.80
CA VAL A 421 1.62 -31.38 35.20
C VAL A 421 1.45 -32.32 36.38
N THR A 422 1.06 -31.79 37.54
CA THR A 422 0.81 -32.59 38.74
C THR A 422 -0.67 -33.00 38.82
N SER A 423 -0.94 -34.29 38.89
CA SER A 423 -2.27 -34.85 39.10
C SER A 423 -2.22 -36.00 40.11
N GLY A 424 -3.09 -35.97 41.12
CA GLY A 424 -3.14 -37.05 42.13
C GLY A 424 -1.86 -37.21 42.98
N GLY A 425 -0.96 -36.22 42.98
CA GLY A 425 0.31 -36.27 43.71
C GLY A 425 1.49 -36.85 42.92
N VAL A 426 1.31 -37.14 41.63
CA VAL A 426 2.37 -37.51 40.68
C VAL A 426 2.55 -36.38 39.69
N THR A 427 3.80 -36.05 39.34
CA THR A 427 4.14 -35.01 38.35
C THR A 427 4.71 -35.67 37.10
N ASP A 428 4.08 -35.40 35.96
CA ASP A 428 4.54 -35.88 34.66
C ASP A 428 4.97 -34.71 33.79
N TYR A 429 6.00 -34.92 32.98
CA TYR A 429 6.47 -33.98 31.97
C TYR A 429 6.11 -34.50 30.59
N THR A 430 5.60 -33.61 29.72
CA THR A 430 5.27 -33.99 28.35
C THR A 430 6.53 -33.99 27.48
N VAL A 431 6.83 -35.14 26.88
CA VAL A 431 7.88 -35.31 25.90
C VAL A 431 7.26 -35.48 24.53
N GLU A 432 7.64 -34.60 23.62
CA GLU A 432 7.18 -34.65 22.24
C GLU A 432 8.17 -35.41 21.37
N ILE A 433 7.63 -36.39 20.63
CA ILE A 433 8.39 -37.34 19.84
C ILE A 433 7.98 -37.18 18.37
N ALA A 434 8.96 -36.86 17.52
CA ALA A 434 8.78 -36.87 16.08
C ALA A 434 8.74 -38.31 15.58
N LEU A 435 7.80 -38.62 14.69
CA LEU A 435 7.64 -39.94 14.08
C LEU A 435 8.33 -39.98 12.72
N ASP A 436 9.09 -41.05 12.43
CA ASP A 436 9.76 -41.23 11.12
C ASP A 436 8.77 -41.68 10.03
N ASN A 437 7.69 -42.36 10.43
CA ASN A 437 6.57 -42.76 9.58
C ASN A 437 5.28 -42.68 10.41
N THR A 438 4.18 -42.32 9.75
CA THR A 438 2.87 -42.12 10.36
C THR A 438 1.80 -43.06 9.79
N ASP A 439 2.19 -43.96 8.90
CA ASP A 439 1.27 -44.89 8.22
C ASP A 439 0.36 -45.65 9.20
N GLY A 440 -0.94 -45.42 9.08
CA GLY A 440 -1.96 -46.09 9.89
C GLY A 440 -2.11 -45.55 11.32
N LEU A 441 -1.31 -44.56 11.73
CA LEU A 441 -1.53 -43.80 12.95
C LEU A 441 -2.62 -42.74 12.73
N ARG A 442 -3.38 -42.44 13.77
CA ARG A 442 -4.41 -41.41 13.78
C ARG A 442 -4.30 -40.60 15.07
N ASP A 443 -4.70 -39.34 14.99
CA ASP A 443 -4.84 -38.49 16.17
C ASP A 443 -5.72 -39.14 17.24
N GLY A 444 -5.31 -38.99 18.50
CA GLY A 444 -5.94 -39.58 19.67
C GLY A 444 -5.58 -41.05 19.96
N MET A 445 -4.76 -41.72 19.14
CA MET A 445 -4.33 -43.10 19.43
C MET A 445 -3.37 -43.14 20.62
N ASN A 446 -3.61 -44.05 21.57
CA ASN A 446 -2.66 -44.37 22.63
C ASN A 446 -1.57 -45.32 22.12
N VAL A 447 -0.33 -45.02 22.46
CA VAL A 447 0.85 -45.79 22.07
C VAL A 447 1.76 -46.02 23.27
N SER A 448 2.53 -47.10 23.24
CA SER A 448 3.63 -47.33 24.18
C SER A 448 4.91 -46.76 23.61
N VAL A 449 5.67 -46.06 24.45
CA VAL A 449 6.87 -45.32 24.08
C VAL A 449 8.04 -45.87 24.87
N SER A 450 9.15 -46.15 24.19
CA SER A 450 10.40 -46.62 24.80
C SER A 450 11.55 -45.74 24.30
N ILE A 451 12.02 -44.83 25.17
CA ILE A 451 13.07 -43.84 24.88
C ILE A 451 14.43 -44.41 25.30
N LEU A 452 15.37 -44.51 24.36
CA LEU A 452 16.74 -44.90 24.65
C LEU A 452 17.51 -43.71 25.27
N THR A 453 17.83 -43.79 26.56
CA THR A 453 18.51 -42.68 27.27
C THR A 453 20.02 -42.88 27.42
N GLU A 454 20.45 -44.13 27.61
CA GLU A 454 21.86 -44.54 27.66
C GLU A 454 22.02 -45.90 26.99
N GLY A 455 23.14 -46.13 26.29
CA GLY A 455 23.38 -47.40 25.62
C GLY A 455 24.83 -47.63 25.23
N LYS A 456 25.24 -48.91 25.22
CA LYS A 456 26.51 -49.40 24.69
C LYS A 456 26.30 -50.72 23.96
N GLU A 457 26.85 -50.87 22.76
CA GLU A 457 26.57 -52.02 21.85
C GLU A 457 27.35 -53.30 22.17
N ASN A 458 28.59 -53.18 22.65
CA ASN A 458 29.53 -54.30 22.75
C ASN A 458 29.99 -54.50 24.19
N CYS A 459 29.06 -54.89 25.07
CA CYS A 459 29.31 -55.11 26.48
C CYS A 459 29.20 -56.59 26.82
N LEU A 460 30.14 -57.11 27.63
CA LEU A 460 29.90 -58.37 28.33
C LEU A 460 28.76 -58.12 29.32
N ARG A 461 27.66 -58.85 29.18
CA ARG A 461 26.42 -58.54 29.90
C ARG A 461 25.80 -59.77 30.52
N VAL A 462 25.02 -59.53 31.57
CA VAL A 462 24.18 -60.54 32.22
C VAL A 462 22.80 -59.95 32.48
N PRO A 463 21.73 -60.77 32.56
CA PRO A 463 20.40 -60.25 32.89
C PRO A 463 20.44 -59.47 34.20
N ALA A 464 19.82 -58.29 34.23
CA ALA A 464 19.90 -57.38 35.38
C ALA A 464 19.42 -58.03 36.68
N LYS A 465 18.46 -58.95 36.60
CA LYS A 465 17.96 -59.74 37.74
C LYS A 465 19.01 -60.65 38.36
N ALA A 466 20.07 -61.01 37.64
CA ALA A 466 21.15 -61.86 38.12
C ALA A 466 22.20 -61.12 38.97
N VAL A 467 22.13 -59.79 39.00
CA VAL A 467 23.06 -58.92 39.74
C VAL A 467 22.37 -58.38 40.98
N ASP A 468 22.96 -58.62 42.15
CA ASP A 468 22.53 -58.05 43.43
C ASP A 468 23.65 -57.17 44.00
N GLY A 469 23.45 -55.85 43.88
CA GLY A 469 24.48 -54.86 44.22
C GLY A 469 25.72 -54.99 43.34
N ASP A 470 26.84 -55.37 43.95
CA ASP A 470 28.12 -55.63 43.29
C ASP A 470 28.42 -57.13 43.18
N THR A 471 27.42 -58.01 43.32
CA THR A 471 27.62 -59.46 43.29
C THR A 471 26.73 -60.18 42.30
N VAL A 472 27.25 -61.29 41.77
CA VAL A 472 26.51 -62.27 40.96
C VAL A 472 26.74 -63.66 41.56
N GLN A 473 25.76 -64.55 41.41
CA GLN A 473 25.95 -65.96 41.73
C GLN A 473 26.39 -66.72 40.49
N VAL A 474 27.47 -67.49 40.60
CA VAL A 474 28.03 -68.27 39.49
C VAL A 474 28.06 -69.74 39.89
N LEU A 475 27.66 -70.62 38.99
CA LEU A 475 27.75 -72.06 39.17
C LEU A 475 29.12 -72.54 38.68
N ARG A 476 30.02 -72.87 39.61
CA ARG A 476 31.34 -73.43 39.30
C ARG A 476 31.46 -74.81 39.93
N ASN A 477 31.84 -75.82 39.14
CA ASN A 477 31.97 -77.21 39.59
C ASN A 477 30.72 -77.76 40.31
N GLY A 478 29.52 -77.30 39.90
CA GLY A 478 28.25 -77.74 40.49
C GLY A 478 27.92 -77.11 41.86
N LYS A 479 28.62 -76.05 42.27
CA LYS A 479 28.34 -75.31 43.50
C LYS A 479 28.15 -73.82 43.19
N ALA A 480 27.12 -73.21 43.80
CA ALA A 480 26.90 -71.77 43.71
C ALA A 480 28.01 -71.03 44.50
N GLU A 481 28.67 -70.10 43.83
CA GLU A 481 29.68 -69.21 44.39
C GLU A 481 29.25 -67.75 44.15
N THR A 482 29.27 -66.94 45.19
CA THR A 482 29.06 -65.48 45.07
C THR A 482 30.36 -64.84 44.61
N VAL A 483 30.30 -64.14 43.48
CA VAL A 483 31.44 -63.44 42.89
C VAL A 483 31.14 -61.95 42.86
N THR A 484 32.06 -61.15 43.38
CA THR A 484 32.02 -59.69 43.26
C THR A 484 32.38 -59.29 41.83
N VAL A 485 31.57 -58.42 41.22
CA VAL A 485 31.73 -57.91 39.86
C VAL A 485 31.86 -56.40 39.84
N GLU A 486 32.68 -55.89 38.92
CA GLU A 486 32.67 -54.47 38.59
C GLU A 486 31.68 -54.22 37.47
N THR A 487 30.72 -53.32 37.70
CA THR A 487 29.68 -52.97 36.72
C THR A 487 29.84 -51.52 36.28
N SER A 488 29.28 -51.18 35.12
CA SER A 488 29.34 -49.83 34.58
C SER A 488 27.96 -49.32 34.21
N LEU A 489 27.35 -49.83 33.14
CA LEU A 489 26.01 -49.46 32.73
C LEU A 489 25.00 -50.48 33.25
N TRP A 490 23.99 -49.99 33.96
CA TRP A 490 22.82 -50.76 34.34
C TRP A 490 21.71 -50.46 33.33
N GLY A 491 21.46 -51.38 32.41
CA GLY A 491 20.36 -51.28 31.46
C GLY A 491 19.05 -51.81 32.03
N SER A 492 17.98 -51.68 31.25
CA SER A 492 16.62 -52.12 31.64
C SER A 492 16.51 -53.65 31.76
N GLU A 493 17.19 -54.39 30.88
CA GLU A 493 17.17 -55.87 30.88
C GLU A 493 18.50 -56.50 31.30
N TYR A 494 19.61 -55.83 31.02
CA TYR A 494 20.96 -56.35 31.21
C TYR A 494 21.85 -55.37 31.95
N VAL A 495 22.88 -55.86 32.63
CA VAL A 495 23.93 -55.06 33.27
C VAL A 495 25.26 -55.36 32.60
N GLU A 496 26.02 -54.32 32.27
CA GLU A 496 27.39 -54.43 31.76
C GLU A 496 28.34 -54.83 32.88
N ILE A 497 29.09 -55.90 32.63
CA ILE A 497 30.14 -56.42 33.50
C ILE A 497 31.51 -56.05 32.92
N LEU A 498 32.31 -55.32 33.70
CA LEU A 498 33.68 -54.97 33.35
C LEU A 498 34.69 -56.02 33.81
N SER A 499 34.47 -56.61 34.98
CA SER A 499 35.37 -57.61 35.57
C SER A 499 34.67 -58.48 36.62
N GLY A 500 35.28 -59.63 36.95
CA GLY A 500 34.81 -60.58 37.98
C GLY A 500 34.32 -61.91 37.41
N ILE A 501 33.68 -61.90 36.24
CA ILE A 501 33.23 -63.08 35.50
C ILE A 501 33.59 -62.99 34.01
N THR A 502 33.50 -64.10 33.31
CA THR A 502 33.83 -64.25 31.88
C THR A 502 32.68 -64.94 31.12
N GLU A 503 32.74 -64.97 29.78
CA GLU A 503 31.74 -65.69 28.94
C GLU A 503 31.67 -67.21 29.24
N GLU A 504 32.71 -67.78 29.86
CA GLU A 504 32.75 -69.20 30.24
C GLU A 504 32.04 -69.50 31.57
N ASP A 505 31.66 -68.47 32.34
CA ASP A 505 30.98 -68.61 33.62
C ASP A 505 29.47 -68.89 33.44
N GLU A 506 28.87 -69.70 34.30
CA GLU A 506 27.43 -69.93 34.34
C GLU A 506 26.78 -69.09 35.44
N VAL A 507 26.12 -67.99 35.08
CA VAL A 507 25.48 -67.09 36.05
C VAL A 507 24.11 -67.61 36.44
N ILE A 508 23.86 -67.75 37.73
CA ILE A 508 22.61 -68.25 38.30
C ILE A 508 21.56 -67.15 38.28
N LEU A 509 20.38 -67.45 37.74
CA LEU A 509 19.21 -66.58 37.75
C LEU A 509 18.38 -66.78 39.04
N PRO A 510 17.76 -65.72 39.59
CA PRO A 510 16.90 -65.82 40.77
C PRO A 510 15.63 -66.64 40.57
#